data_AF-A0A3R8SQ23-F1
#
_entry.id   AF-A0A3R8SQ23-F1
#
_cell.length_a   1.000
_cell.length_b   1.000
_cell.length_c   1.000
_cell.angle_alpha   90.00
_cell.angle_beta   90.00
_cell.angle_gamma   90.00
#
_symmetry.space_group_name_H-M   'P 1'
#
loop_
_entity.id
_entity.type
_entity.pdbx_description
1 polymer ?
#
loop_
_entity_poly.entity_id
_entity_poly.type
_entity_poly.pdbx_seq_one_letter_code
_entity_poly.pdbx_strand_id
1 'polypeptide(L)'
;MSNSPYETYEANHPTLPYEPYEPYEPYEQYGTAETIAYGVPTGQAPYADTYRPAYETSEPTLPLQHTGRRAARRRRARYAQRPDGAVRRLLPQALVVAFLAGGTTAFVAKDKAIELTVDGKPRTLHTFADDVSELLAEEGVEVGAHDVVAPAPGEQLASGDEVAVRYGRPVRLTLDGHRREVWTTARTVDGALEQLGVRAEGAYLSTSRSRRIGREGLALDVRTERSVTVMADGRARTIRTNAATVAEAVEQAGITLSGMDTTSVPPGSFPREGQTVTVLRITGSREVREEQIPYREQRSEDASLFRGTEVVE
;
A
#
# COMPACT_ATOMS: atom_id res chain seq x y z
N MET A 1 -16.06 -46.12 -29.81
CA MET A 1 -16.74 -46.47 -28.54
C MET A 1 -15.90 -45.90 -27.41
N SER A 2 -16.57 -45.22 -26.47
CA SER A 2 -16.01 -44.32 -25.47
C SER A 2 -15.21 -45.03 -24.38
N ASN A 3 -14.22 -44.31 -23.87
CA ASN A 3 -13.33 -44.63 -22.75
C ASN A 3 -14.05 -44.97 -21.44
N SER A 4 -13.47 -45.89 -20.68
CA SER A 4 -13.28 -45.73 -19.23
C SER A 4 -12.25 -46.74 -18.71
N PRO A 5 -11.20 -46.28 -18.01
CA PRO A 5 -10.64 -47.06 -16.92
C PRO A 5 -10.74 -46.25 -15.62
N TYR A 6 -11.54 -46.74 -14.69
CA TYR A 6 -11.43 -46.37 -13.28
C TYR A 6 -10.32 -47.21 -12.67
N GLU A 7 -9.18 -46.60 -12.37
CA GLU A 7 -8.25 -47.10 -11.36
C GLU A 7 -8.48 -46.31 -10.07
N THR A 8 -8.84 -47.03 -9.02
CA THR A 8 -9.01 -46.59 -7.64
C THR A 8 -7.65 -46.33 -7.00
N TYR A 9 -7.44 -45.13 -6.46
CA TYR A 9 -6.29 -44.80 -5.61
C TYR A 9 -6.70 -44.92 -4.13
N GLU A 10 -6.08 -45.84 -3.40
CA GLU A 10 -6.14 -45.91 -1.94
C GLU A 10 -5.41 -44.70 -1.34
N ALA A 11 -6.11 -43.94 -0.49
CA ALA A 11 -5.53 -42.84 0.28
C ALA A 11 -4.92 -43.38 1.57
N ASN A 12 -3.60 -43.61 1.60
CA ASN A 12 -2.84 -43.79 2.83
C ASN A 12 -2.40 -42.40 3.36
N HIS A 13 -3.21 -41.83 4.26
CA HIS A 13 -2.80 -40.67 5.06
C HIS A 13 -2.33 -41.14 6.44
N PRO A 14 -1.04 -41.01 6.80
CA PRO A 14 -0.66 -41.02 8.20
C PRO A 14 -1.07 -39.69 8.84
N THR A 15 -2.07 -39.73 9.71
CA THR A 15 -2.40 -38.64 10.65
C THR A 15 -1.25 -38.46 11.65
N LEU A 16 -0.56 -37.33 11.59
CA LEU A 16 0.35 -36.91 12.66
C LEU A 16 -0.45 -36.25 13.79
N PRO A 17 -0.15 -36.55 15.07
CA PRO A 17 -0.87 -35.98 16.21
C PRO A 17 -0.56 -34.48 16.38
N TYR A 18 -1.59 -33.75 16.79
CA TYR A 18 -1.56 -32.32 17.12
C TYR A 18 -0.82 -32.09 18.44
N GLU A 19 0.28 -31.32 18.42
CA GLU A 19 0.91 -30.81 19.64
C GLU A 19 0.17 -29.57 20.15
N PRO A 20 -0.15 -29.47 21.45
CA PRO A 20 -0.79 -28.30 22.01
C PRO A 20 0.20 -27.14 22.17
N TYR A 21 -0.27 -25.94 21.83
CA TYR A 21 0.41 -24.66 21.96
C TYR A 21 0.79 -24.39 23.44
N GLU A 22 2.07 -24.12 23.72
CA GLU A 22 2.48 -23.57 25.01
C GLU A 22 2.08 -22.08 25.13
N PRO A 23 1.62 -21.61 26.30
CA PRO A 23 1.31 -20.20 26.49
C PRO A 23 2.58 -19.35 26.57
N TYR A 24 2.56 -18.21 25.89
CA TYR A 24 3.58 -17.16 25.98
C TYR A 24 3.73 -16.65 27.41
N GLU A 25 4.97 -16.62 27.92
CA GLU A 25 5.30 -15.88 29.14
C GLU A 25 5.27 -14.35 28.88
N PRO A 26 4.75 -13.53 29.81
CA PRO A 26 4.77 -12.09 29.68
C PRO A 26 6.14 -11.53 30.06
N TYR A 27 6.63 -10.60 29.24
CA TYR A 27 7.87 -9.85 29.46
C TYR A 27 7.77 -8.95 30.71
N GLU A 28 8.84 -8.93 31.49
CA GLU A 28 8.99 -8.08 32.67
C GLU A 28 8.95 -6.59 32.32
N GLN A 29 8.16 -5.86 33.11
CA GLN A 29 7.92 -4.42 33.00
C GLN A 29 9.04 -3.64 33.70
N TYR A 30 9.95 -3.05 32.92
CA TYR A 30 10.94 -2.12 33.44
C TYR A 30 10.38 -0.68 33.51
N GLY A 31 10.42 -0.11 34.71
CA GLY A 31 10.81 1.29 34.94
C GLY A 31 9.75 2.37 34.73
N THR A 32 9.15 2.81 35.83
CA THR A 32 8.30 4.00 35.99
C THR A 32 9.07 5.29 35.70
N ALA A 33 8.62 6.08 34.73
CA ALA A 33 8.97 7.50 34.63
C ALA A 33 7.89 8.34 35.35
N GLU A 34 8.33 9.22 36.25
CA GLU A 34 7.49 10.12 37.04
C GLU A 34 6.62 11.02 36.17
N THR A 35 5.33 11.02 36.50
CA THR A 35 4.33 11.98 36.01
C THR A 35 4.42 13.23 36.87
N ILE A 36 4.83 14.36 36.28
CA ILE A 36 4.77 15.66 36.97
C ILE A 36 3.36 16.21 36.87
N ALA A 37 2.76 16.48 38.03
CA ALA A 37 1.41 16.97 38.22
C ALA A 37 1.24 18.47 37.93
N TYR A 38 0.04 18.83 37.50
CA TYR A 38 -0.46 20.17 37.22
C TYR A 38 -0.95 20.92 38.49
N GLY A 39 -0.72 22.25 38.54
CA GLY A 39 -1.43 23.26 39.37
C GLY A 39 -0.68 23.72 40.65
N VAL A 40 -0.66 24.98 41.12
CA VAL A 40 -1.38 26.27 40.84
C VAL A 40 -0.50 27.44 41.46
N PRO A 41 -0.94 28.72 41.62
CA PRO A 41 -0.64 29.91 40.79
C PRO A 41 0.23 30.99 41.48
N THR A 42 0.83 31.90 40.70
CA THR A 42 1.08 33.29 41.13
C THR A 42 1.20 34.25 39.94
N GLY A 43 0.54 35.41 40.01
CA GLY A 43 1.02 36.63 39.37
C GLY A 43 0.11 37.26 38.32
N GLN A 44 -0.86 38.05 38.79
CA GLN A 44 -1.70 38.95 38.01
C GLN A 44 -0.90 40.11 37.39
N ALA A 45 -1.09 40.37 36.09
CA ALA A 45 -0.95 41.70 35.50
C ALA A 45 -1.89 41.80 34.28
N PRO A 46 -2.73 42.84 34.18
CA PRO A 46 -3.67 42.99 33.07
C PRO A 46 -2.96 43.62 31.86
N TYR A 47 -3.02 42.96 30.71
CA TYR A 47 -2.68 43.60 29.44
C TYR A 47 -3.89 44.38 28.96
N ALA A 48 -3.74 45.70 28.84
CA ALA A 48 -4.76 46.60 28.35
C ALA A 48 -4.86 46.49 26.82
N ASP A 49 -6.05 46.12 26.34
CA ASP A 49 -6.41 46.13 24.93
C ASP A 49 -6.52 47.60 24.46
N THR A 50 -5.58 48.01 23.61
CA THR A 50 -5.57 49.32 22.96
C THR A 50 -5.69 49.10 21.46
N TYR A 51 -6.89 48.77 20.99
CA TYR A 51 -7.23 48.89 19.57
C TYR A 51 -8.59 49.57 19.39
N ARG A 52 -8.54 50.78 18.84
CA ARG A 52 -9.68 51.64 18.53
C ARG A 52 -9.57 52.03 17.05
N PRO A 53 -10.52 51.68 16.17
CA PRO A 53 -10.62 52.34 14.88
C PRO A 53 -11.45 53.61 15.07
N ALA A 54 -10.85 54.75 14.73
CA ALA A 54 -11.49 56.04 14.67
C ALA A 54 -11.91 56.32 13.22
N TYR A 55 -13.22 56.25 12.95
CA TYR A 55 -13.89 57.16 12.02
C TYR A 55 -15.38 57.21 12.38
N GLU A 56 -15.79 58.21 13.14
CA GLU A 56 -17.15 58.73 13.06
C GLU A 56 -17.05 60.25 13.03
N THR A 57 -17.35 60.80 11.86
CA THR A 57 -17.64 62.21 11.65
C THR A 57 -19.08 62.44 12.08
N SER A 58 -19.30 63.23 13.13
CA SER A 58 -20.63 63.75 13.48
C SER A 58 -20.55 65.26 13.69
N GLU A 59 -21.18 65.98 12.76
CA GLU A 59 -21.55 67.39 12.82
C GLU A 59 -22.91 67.56 13.58
N PRO A 60 -23.35 68.76 13.97
CA PRO A 60 -23.41 69.07 15.40
C PRO A 60 -24.82 69.46 15.94
N THR A 61 -24.93 69.53 17.28
CA THR A 61 -25.77 70.43 18.14
C THR A 61 -27.16 70.89 17.66
N LEU A 62 -28.26 70.80 18.42
CA LEU A 62 -28.57 71.43 19.73
C LEU A 62 -30.03 71.04 20.18
N PRO A 63 -30.59 71.52 21.32
CA PRO A 63 -31.16 70.70 22.39
C PRO A 63 -32.69 70.49 22.32
N LEU A 64 -33.20 69.52 23.11
CA LEU A 64 -34.62 69.41 23.43
C LEU A 64 -34.82 69.41 24.96
N GLN A 65 -35.29 70.53 25.50
CA GLN A 65 -36.13 70.52 26.70
C GLN A 65 -37.48 71.13 26.30
N HIS A 66 -38.57 70.43 26.59
CA HIS A 66 -39.62 71.00 27.43
C HIS A 66 -40.81 70.05 27.62
N THR A 67 -41.16 69.80 28.87
CA THR A 67 -42.53 69.48 29.28
C THR A 67 -43.38 70.75 29.17
N GLY A 68 -44.48 70.66 28.42
CA GLY A 68 -45.43 71.77 28.26
C GLY A 68 -46.53 71.80 29.32
N ARG A 69 -47.09 73.00 29.55
CA ARG A 69 -48.49 73.19 29.95
C ARG A 69 -49.07 74.48 29.36
N ARG A 70 -50.24 74.28 28.71
CA ARG A 70 -51.45 75.14 28.67
C ARG A 70 -51.54 76.33 27.69
N ALA A 71 -52.49 76.11 26.76
CA ALA A 71 -53.73 76.89 26.54
C ALA A 71 -53.76 78.04 25.50
N ALA A 72 -54.59 77.76 24.47
CA ALA A 72 -55.65 78.61 23.91
C ALA A 72 -55.31 79.89 23.14
N ARG A 73 -55.56 79.89 21.82
CA ARG A 73 -56.74 80.53 21.19
C ARG A 73 -56.57 80.64 19.65
N ARG A 74 -57.60 80.16 18.95
CA ARG A 74 -58.20 80.64 17.69
C ARG A 74 -57.32 81.39 16.68
N ARG A 75 -57.16 80.82 15.48
CA ARG A 75 -57.47 81.48 14.19
C ARG A 75 -57.60 80.44 13.05
N ARG A 76 -58.59 80.67 12.19
CA ARG A 76 -59.01 79.82 11.07
C ARG A 76 -58.12 79.99 9.84
N ALA A 77 -58.19 78.96 9.00
CA ALA A 77 -57.96 78.89 7.56
C ALA A 77 -56.52 78.72 7.07
N ARG A 78 -56.18 77.50 6.63
CA ARG A 78 -56.15 77.15 5.19
C ARG A 78 -56.00 75.64 4.98
N TYR A 79 -56.67 75.18 3.93
CA TYR A 79 -56.64 73.82 3.37
C TYR A 79 -55.21 73.38 3.01
N ALA A 80 -54.84 72.14 3.35
CA ALA A 80 -53.88 71.35 2.59
C ALA A 80 -54.09 69.85 2.90
N GLN A 81 -54.37 69.09 1.84
CA GLN A 81 -54.59 67.66 1.83
C GLN A 81 -53.37 66.88 2.34
N ARG A 82 -53.60 65.82 3.13
CA ARG A 82 -52.62 64.78 3.45
C ARG A 82 -52.56 63.74 2.32
N PRO A 83 -51.38 63.32 1.82
CA PRO A 83 -51.25 62.16 0.95
C PRO A 83 -50.84 60.93 1.76
N ASP A 84 -51.75 59.96 1.91
CA ASP A 84 -51.52 58.63 2.52
C ASP A 84 -50.76 57.65 1.58
N GLY A 85 -49.93 58.15 0.67
CA GLY A 85 -49.37 57.36 -0.43
C GLY A 85 -47.93 56.85 -0.28
N ALA A 86 -47.10 57.50 0.56
CA ALA A 86 -45.65 57.28 0.53
C ALA A 86 -45.21 56.01 1.29
N VAL A 87 -45.84 55.71 2.43
CA VAL A 87 -45.41 54.62 3.33
C VAL A 87 -45.75 53.23 2.76
N ARG A 88 -46.81 53.13 1.94
CA ARG A 88 -47.21 51.88 1.28
C ARG A 88 -46.33 51.48 0.08
N ARG A 89 -45.52 52.40 -0.46
CA ARG A 89 -44.60 52.11 -1.58
C ARG A 89 -43.18 51.74 -1.15
N LEU A 90 -42.73 52.15 0.04
CA LEU A 90 -41.37 51.89 0.53
C LEU A 90 -41.20 50.54 1.23
N LEU A 91 -42.25 49.99 1.83
CA LEU A 91 -42.25 48.66 2.46
C LEU A 91 -41.81 47.52 1.52
N PRO A 92 -42.36 47.37 0.29
CA PRO A 92 -41.91 46.33 -0.63
C PRO A 92 -40.47 46.56 -1.11
N GLN A 93 -40.04 47.82 -1.30
CA GLN A 93 -38.67 48.14 -1.70
C GLN A 93 -37.65 47.81 -0.60
N ALA A 94 -37.95 48.15 0.65
CA ALA A 94 -37.08 47.80 1.79
C ALA A 94 -36.96 46.28 1.97
N LEU A 95 -38.05 45.54 1.72
CA LEU A 95 -38.06 44.07 1.80
C LEU A 95 -37.24 43.45 0.66
N VAL A 96 -37.33 43.98 -0.56
CA VAL A 96 -36.49 43.56 -1.70
C VAL A 96 -35.02 43.85 -1.44
N VAL A 97 -34.68 45.02 -0.89
CA VAL A 97 -33.29 45.38 -0.54
C VAL A 97 -32.78 44.51 0.60
N ALA A 98 -33.59 44.23 1.63
CA ALA A 98 -33.22 43.32 2.72
C ALA A 98 -33.05 41.87 2.23
N PHE A 99 -33.86 41.43 1.27
CA PHE A 99 -33.74 40.10 0.68
C PHE A 99 -32.54 40.00 -0.27
N LEU A 100 -32.23 41.05 -1.04
CA LEU A 100 -31.03 41.11 -1.88
C LEU A 100 -29.75 41.22 -1.04
N ALA A 101 -29.73 42.05 0.00
CA ALA A 101 -28.58 42.22 0.88
C ALA A 101 -28.38 41.02 1.84
N GLY A 102 -29.46 40.44 2.35
CA GLY A 102 -29.43 39.23 3.17
C GLY A 102 -29.14 37.96 2.35
N GLY A 103 -29.63 37.91 1.11
CA GLY A 103 -29.36 36.82 0.18
C GLY A 103 -27.87 36.73 -0.18
N THR A 104 -27.22 37.86 -0.49
CA THR A 104 -25.79 37.86 -0.86
C THR A 104 -24.85 37.58 0.31
N THR A 105 -25.21 37.96 1.54
CA THR A 105 -24.37 37.69 2.73
C THR A 105 -24.40 36.22 3.16
N ALA A 106 -25.51 35.50 2.96
CA ALA A 106 -25.60 34.08 3.28
C ALA A 106 -24.69 33.19 2.38
N PHE A 107 -24.44 33.60 1.14
CA PHE A 107 -23.56 32.86 0.22
C PHE A 107 -22.08 32.95 0.62
N VAL A 108 -21.63 34.08 1.17
CA VAL A 108 -20.23 34.26 1.55
C VAL A 108 -19.86 33.46 2.80
N ALA A 109 -20.82 33.19 3.70
CA ALA A 109 -20.56 32.48 4.95
C ALA A 109 -20.29 30.97 4.80
N LYS A 110 -20.54 30.39 3.62
CA LYS A 110 -20.36 28.96 3.35
C LYS A 110 -19.12 28.62 2.51
N ASP A 111 -18.38 29.62 2.06
CA ASP A 111 -17.15 29.44 1.30
C ASP A 111 -16.06 28.83 2.20
N LYS A 112 -15.52 27.68 1.80
CA LYS A 112 -14.45 26.98 2.51
C LYS A 112 -13.20 26.96 1.66
N ALA A 113 -12.07 27.37 2.24
CA ALA A 113 -10.76 27.19 1.61
C ALA A 113 -10.21 25.81 2.01
N ILE A 114 -9.95 24.94 1.05
CA ILE A 114 -9.51 23.55 1.28
C ILE A 114 -8.21 23.29 0.53
N GLU A 115 -7.30 22.51 1.12
CA GLU A 115 -6.15 21.94 0.40
C GLU A 115 -6.47 20.51 -0.05
N LEU A 116 -6.66 20.31 -1.35
CA LEU A 116 -6.87 19.00 -1.96
C LEU A 116 -5.57 18.48 -2.57
N THR A 117 -5.01 17.44 -1.97
CA THR A 117 -3.85 16.71 -2.50
C THR A 117 -4.28 15.42 -3.18
N VAL A 118 -4.22 15.40 -4.51
CA VAL A 118 -4.48 14.18 -5.30
C VAL A 118 -3.15 13.58 -5.74
N ASP A 119 -2.85 12.38 -5.27
CA ASP A 119 -1.66 11.62 -5.68
C ASP A 119 -0.33 12.36 -5.42
N GLY A 120 -0.31 13.18 -4.37
CA GLY A 120 0.82 14.01 -3.96
C GLY A 120 1.00 15.29 -4.80
N LYS A 121 -0.07 15.76 -5.46
CA LYS A 121 -0.14 17.08 -6.09
C LYS A 121 -1.11 17.97 -5.30
N PRO A 122 -0.61 18.89 -4.47
CA PRO A 122 -1.48 19.78 -3.69
C PRO A 122 -2.12 20.84 -4.57
N ARG A 123 -3.36 21.21 -4.25
CA ARG A 123 -4.11 22.31 -4.85
C ARG A 123 -4.94 22.98 -3.76
N THR A 124 -4.85 24.30 -3.65
CA THR A 124 -5.74 25.08 -2.79
C THR A 124 -6.93 25.54 -3.60
N LEU A 125 -8.14 25.28 -3.10
CA LEU A 125 -9.39 25.63 -3.79
C LEU A 125 -10.42 26.16 -2.80
N HIS A 126 -11.42 26.84 -3.35
CA HIS A 126 -12.60 27.27 -2.62
C HIS A 126 -13.78 26.40 -3.04
N THR A 127 -14.51 25.87 -2.06
CA THR A 127 -15.66 24.97 -2.28
C THR A 127 -16.80 25.31 -1.32
N PHE A 128 -18.01 24.94 -1.72
CA PHE A 128 -19.20 24.99 -0.88
C PHE A 128 -19.60 23.60 -0.35
N ALA A 129 -18.91 22.54 -0.76
CA ALA A 129 -19.17 21.17 -0.38
C ALA A 129 -19.31 21.02 1.14
N ASP A 130 -20.35 20.31 1.58
CA ASP A 130 -20.61 20.04 2.99
C ASP A 130 -19.72 18.90 3.53
N ASP A 131 -19.32 17.95 2.66
CA ASP A 131 -18.49 16.79 3.02
C ASP A 131 -17.45 16.41 1.96
N VAL A 132 -16.53 15.52 2.34
CA VAL A 132 -15.44 15.03 1.47
C VAL A 132 -15.96 14.42 0.17
N SER A 133 -17.07 13.69 0.18
CA SER A 133 -17.60 13.04 -1.03
C SER A 133 -18.10 14.06 -2.04
N GLU A 134 -18.80 15.10 -1.56
CA GLU A 134 -19.28 16.20 -2.41
C GLU A 134 -18.10 16.97 -3.03
N LEU A 135 -17.07 17.29 -2.23
CA LEU A 135 -15.84 17.93 -2.73
C LEU A 135 -15.19 17.12 -3.85
N LEU A 136 -15.04 15.80 -3.66
CA LEU A 136 -14.41 14.95 -4.68
C LEU A 136 -15.25 14.88 -5.96
N ALA A 137 -16.58 14.86 -5.84
CA ALA A 137 -17.48 14.88 -7.00
C ALA A 137 -17.41 16.21 -7.76
N GLU A 138 -17.39 17.35 -7.05
CA GLU A 138 -17.23 18.69 -7.63
C GLU A 138 -15.91 18.80 -8.42
N GLU A 139 -14.82 18.28 -7.87
CA GLU A 139 -13.49 18.31 -8.48
C GLU A 139 -13.26 17.23 -9.54
N GLY A 140 -14.26 16.39 -9.82
CA GLY A 140 -14.16 15.29 -10.78
C GLY A 140 -13.14 14.22 -10.40
N VAL A 141 -12.93 14.01 -9.09
CA VAL A 141 -12.00 13.03 -8.54
C VAL A 141 -12.75 11.73 -8.24
N GLU A 142 -12.66 10.79 -9.19
CA GLU A 142 -13.23 9.44 -9.01
C GLU A 142 -12.34 8.57 -8.13
N VAL A 143 -12.92 8.02 -7.06
CA VAL A 143 -12.25 7.10 -6.13
C VAL A 143 -12.83 5.69 -6.24
N GLY A 144 -11.95 4.69 -6.27
CA GLY A 144 -12.26 3.27 -6.28
C GLY A 144 -12.05 2.59 -4.93
N ALA A 145 -12.37 1.29 -4.87
CA ALA A 145 -12.35 0.51 -3.62
C ALA A 145 -10.96 0.33 -2.99
N HIS A 146 -9.88 0.55 -3.74
CA HIS A 146 -8.49 0.41 -3.27
C HIS A 146 -7.80 1.75 -3.07
N ASP A 147 -8.52 2.85 -3.26
CA ASP A 147 -8.02 4.19 -3.04
C ASP A 147 -8.16 4.56 -1.56
N VAL A 148 -7.28 5.42 -1.08
CA VAL A 148 -7.32 5.94 0.27
C VAL A 148 -7.67 7.42 0.21
N VAL A 149 -8.73 7.80 0.90
CA VAL A 149 -9.17 9.18 1.08
C VAL A 149 -9.08 9.50 2.57
N ALA A 150 -8.44 10.62 2.90
CA ALA A 150 -8.35 11.14 4.25
C ALA A 150 -8.64 12.64 4.25
N PRO A 151 -9.60 13.15 5.04
CA PRO A 151 -10.56 12.42 5.88
C PRO A 151 -11.45 11.46 5.08
N ALA A 152 -12.22 10.60 5.77
CA ALA A 152 -13.03 9.58 5.12
C ALA A 152 -14.14 10.20 4.24
N PRO A 153 -14.59 9.52 3.17
CA PRO A 153 -15.76 9.97 2.41
C PRO A 153 -16.98 10.17 3.33
N GLY A 154 -17.64 11.32 3.22
CA GLY A 154 -18.79 11.71 4.05
C GLY A 154 -18.44 12.43 5.36
N GLU A 155 -17.16 12.58 5.69
CA GLU A 155 -16.73 13.45 6.79
C GLU A 155 -17.00 14.92 6.43
N GLN A 156 -17.51 15.69 7.39
CA GLN A 156 -17.82 17.10 7.20
C GLN A 156 -16.54 17.91 6.91
N LEU A 157 -16.65 18.86 5.99
CA LEU A 157 -15.56 19.77 5.66
C LEU A 157 -15.70 21.11 6.37
N ALA A 158 -14.60 21.61 6.92
CA ALA A 158 -14.43 22.95 7.44
C ALA A 158 -13.37 23.72 6.63
N SER A 159 -13.46 25.06 6.65
CA SER A 159 -12.45 25.90 6.02
C SER A 159 -11.10 25.70 6.72
N GLY A 160 -10.05 25.47 5.93
CA GLY A 160 -8.70 25.15 6.38
C GLY A 160 -8.38 23.65 6.38
N ASP A 161 -9.35 22.77 6.09
CA ASP A 161 -9.10 21.33 6.07
C ASP A 161 -8.19 20.91 4.91
N GLU A 162 -7.46 19.82 5.15
CA GLU A 162 -6.64 19.14 4.16
C GLU A 162 -7.31 17.82 3.76
N VAL A 163 -7.50 17.61 2.47
CA VAL A 163 -8.06 16.38 1.91
C VAL A 163 -7.02 15.73 1.03
N ALA A 164 -6.65 14.49 1.35
CA ALA A 164 -5.67 13.71 0.62
C ALA A 164 -6.32 12.50 -0.04
N VAL A 165 -6.11 12.36 -1.34
CA VAL A 165 -6.50 11.19 -2.13
C VAL A 165 -5.24 10.49 -2.62
N ARG A 166 -5.14 9.19 -2.33
CA ARG A 166 -4.07 8.33 -2.83
C ARG A 166 -4.69 7.18 -3.61
N TYR A 167 -4.41 7.11 -4.91
CA TYR A 167 -4.95 6.03 -5.73
C TYR A 167 -4.25 4.71 -5.44
N GLY A 168 -5.05 3.65 -5.33
CA GLY A 168 -4.63 2.27 -5.32
C GLY A 168 -4.08 1.87 -6.69
N ARG A 169 -2.98 1.15 -6.67
CA ARG A 169 -2.25 0.67 -7.85
C ARG A 169 -2.05 -0.84 -7.72
N PRO A 170 -2.47 -1.63 -8.71
CA PRO A 170 -2.29 -3.07 -8.66
C PRO A 170 -0.83 -3.43 -8.98
N VAL A 171 -0.23 -4.26 -8.15
CA VAL A 171 1.11 -4.80 -8.34
C VAL A 171 1.02 -6.32 -8.46
N ARG A 172 1.35 -6.83 -9.63
CA ARG A 172 1.51 -8.27 -9.89
C ARG A 172 2.93 -8.66 -9.46
N LEU A 173 3.08 -9.01 -8.19
CA LEU A 173 4.35 -9.30 -7.55
C LEU A 173 4.67 -10.79 -7.69
N THR A 174 5.81 -11.10 -8.29
CA THR A 174 6.48 -12.40 -8.16
C THR A 174 7.58 -12.23 -7.12
N LEU A 175 7.38 -12.77 -5.92
CA LEU A 175 8.37 -12.73 -4.85
C LEU A 175 8.95 -14.12 -4.67
N ASP A 176 10.24 -14.29 -4.93
CA ASP A 176 10.93 -15.57 -4.74
C ASP A 176 10.21 -16.74 -5.45
N GLY A 177 9.75 -16.47 -6.68
CA GLY A 177 8.99 -17.41 -7.51
C GLY A 177 7.49 -17.51 -7.20
N HIS A 178 7.00 -16.88 -6.13
CA HIS A 178 5.60 -16.94 -5.71
C HIS A 178 4.83 -15.74 -6.24
N ARG A 179 3.81 -15.99 -7.05
CA ARG A 179 2.99 -14.93 -7.68
C ARG A 179 1.82 -14.53 -6.79
N ARG A 180 1.62 -13.23 -6.62
CA ARG A 180 0.45 -12.64 -5.97
C ARG A 180 0.11 -11.28 -6.57
N GLU A 181 -1.15 -10.92 -6.50
CA GLU A 181 -1.62 -9.59 -6.84
C GLU A 181 -1.93 -8.83 -5.55
N VAL A 182 -1.34 -7.65 -5.41
CA VAL A 182 -1.47 -6.80 -4.22
C VAL A 182 -1.72 -5.36 -4.64
N TRP A 183 -2.41 -4.61 -3.79
CA TRP A 183 -2.67 -3.19 -4.02
C TRP A 183 -1.76 -2.33 -3.14
N THR A 184 -1.26 -1.24 -3.70
CA THR A 184 -0.42 -0.27 -3.00
C THR A 184 -0.86 1.15 -3.35
N THR A 185 -0.69 2.09 -2.42
CA THR A 185 -0.86 3.52 -2.71
C THR A 185 0.47 4.19 -3.07
N ALA A 186 1.58 3.45 -3.01
CA ALA A 186 2.90 3.98 -3.31
C ALA A 186 3.05 4.29 -4.80
N ARG A 187 3.73 5.40 -5.10
CA ARG A 187 3.94 5.88 -6.48
C ARG A 187 5.18 5.30 -7.16
N THR A 188 6.03 4.60 -6.40
CA THR A 188 7.28 4.03 -6.88
C THR A 188 7.42 2.58 -6.41
N VAL A 189 8.26 1.81 -7.12
CA VAL A 189 8.60 0.44 -6.74
C VAL A 189 9.15 0.37 -5.33
N ASP A 190 10.06 1.26 -4.98
CA ASP A 190 10.66 1.32 -3.64
C ASP A 190 9.60 1.47 -2.53
N GLY A 191 8.75 2.49 -2.65
CA GLY A 191 7.68 2.71 -1.67
C GLY A 191 6.65 1.59 -1.64
N ALA A 192 6.43 0.90 -2.76
CA ALA A 192 5.55 -0.27 -2.80
C ALA A 192 6.17 -1.45 -2.04
N LEU A 193 7.47 -1.71 -2.22
CA LEU A 193 8.18 -2.76 -1.48
C LEU A 193 8.22 -2.47 0.01
N GLU A 194 8.42 -1.21 0.41
CA GLU A 194 8.32 -0.77 1.81
C GLU A 194 6.94 -1.04 2.41
N GLN A 195 5.86 -0.60 1.74
CA GLN A 195 4.49 -0.85 2.20
C GLN A 195 4.16 -2.34 2.30
N LEU A 196 4.71 -3.16 1.40
CA LEU A 196 4.51 -4.61 1.37
C LEU A 196 5.45 -5.38 2.32
N GLY A 197 6.35 -4.69 3.03
CA GLY A 197 7.34 -5.30 3.93
C GLY A 197 8.36 -6.18 3.20
N VAL A 198 8.61 -5.94 1.92
CA VAL A 198 9.57 -6.71 1.11
C VAL A 198 10.95 -6.09 1.23
N ARG A 199 11.92 -6.85 1.75
CA ARG A 199 13.30 -6.41 1.86
C ARG A 199 13.94 -6.31 0.47
N ALA A 200 14.17 -5.08 0.00
CA ALA A 200 14.75 -4.81 -1.31
C ALA A 200 16.29 -4.82 -1.32
N GLU A 201 16.93 -4.73 -0.15
CA GLU A 201 18.38 -4.63 -0.05
C GLU A 201 19.08 -5.93 -0.50
N GLY A 202 20.06 -5.80 -1.42
CA GLY A 202 20.69 -6.95 -2.09
C GLY A 202 19.79 -7.74 -3.05
N ALA A 203 18.49 -7.44 -3.07
CA ALA A 203 17.53 -8.15 -3.90
C ALA A 203 17.70 -7.81 -5.39
N TYR A 204 17.47 -8.81 -6.24
CA TYR A 204 17.25 -8.57 -7.66
C TYR A 204 15.83 -8.04 -7.85
N LEU A 205 15.69 -7.03 -8.71
CA LEU A 205 14.43 -6.45 -9.13
C LEU A 205 14.37 -6.45 -10.66
N SER A 206 13.23 -6.84 -11.24
CA SER A 206 13.04 -6.78 -12.69
C SER A 206 12.98 -5.35 -13.25
N THR A 207 12.87 -4.34 -12.40
CA THR A 207 12.88 -2.93 -12.77
C THR A 207 13.52 -2.06 -11.70
N SER A 208 13.72 -0.78 -11.99
CA SER A 208 14.33 0.18 -11.05
C SER A 208 13.45 0.41 -9.82
N ARG A 209 14.07 0.56 -8.63
CA ARG A 209 13.41 1.01 -7.40
C ARG A 209 12.71 2.36 -7.56
N SER A 210 13.28 3.26 -8.37
CA SER A 210 12.69 4.57 -8.65
C SER A 210 11.62 4.57 -9.74
N ARG A 211 11.32 3.42 -10.36
CA ARG A 211 10.30 3.32 -11.40
C ARG A 211 8.95 3.71 -10.81
N ARG A 212 8.25 4.63 -11.48
CA ARG A 212 6.89 5.00 -11.11
C ARG A 212 5.92 3.87 -11.43
N ILE A 213 4.97 3.65 -10.52
CA ILE A 213 3.84 2.74 -10.69
C ILE A 213 2.66 3.61 -11.13
N GLY A 214 2.13 3.38 -12.33
CA GLY A 214 0.96 4.09 -12.83
C GLY A 214 -0.35 3.50 -12.28
N ARG A 215 -1.49 4.01 -12.71
CA ARG A 215 -2.81 3.49 -12.28
C ARG A 215 -3.15 2.16 -12.96
N GLU A 216 -2.52 1.90 -14.10
CA GLU A 216 -2.54 0.62 -14.82
C GLU A 216 -1.83 -0.51 -14.07
N GLY A 217 -1.08 -0.18 -13.01
CA GLY A 217 -0.33 -1.12 -12.20
C GLY A 217 1.05 -1.46 -12.75
N LEU A 218 1.70 -2.44 -12.12
CA LEU A 218 3.05 -2.88 -12.47
C LEU A 218 3.22 -4.38 -12.23
N ALA A 219 3.88 -5.08 -13.16
CA ALA A 219 4.40 -6.42 -12.90
C ALA A 219 5.83 -6.31 -12.38
N LEU A 220 6.11 -6.92 -11.24
CA LEU A 220 7.39 -6.83 -10.55
C LEU A 220 7.86 -8.22 -10.14
N ASP A 221 9.09 -8.57 -10.51
CA ASP A 221 9.76 -9.78 -10.04
C ASP A 221 10.86 -9.36 -9.06
N VAL A 222 10.85 -10.00 -7.89
CA VAL A 222 11.74 -9.73 -6.77
C VAL A 222 12.34 -11.05 -6.34
N ARG A 223 13.68 -11.14 -6.35
CA ARG A 223 14.41 -12.23 -5.71
C ARG A 223 15.18 -11.65 -4.55
N THR A 224 14.77 -11.99 -3.33
CA THR A 224 15.39 -11.52 -2.09
C THR A 224 16.86 -11.95 -2.02
N GLU A 225 17.70 -11.17 -1.36
CA GLU A 225 19.05 -11.66 -1.01
C GLU A 225 18.92 -12.75 0.04
N ARG A 226 19.70 -13.82 -0.12
CA ARG A 226 19.78 -14.91 0.83
C ARG A 226 21.19 -15.47 1.00
N SER A 227 21.44 -16.06 2.16
CA SER A 227 22.71 -16.74 2.47
C SER A 227 22.63 -18.22 2.10
N VAL A 228 23.54 -18.73 1.29
CA VAL A 228 23.62 -20.15 0.90
C VAL A 228 25.04 -20.65 1.14
N THR A 229 25.16 -21.82 1.77
CA THR A 229 26.45 -22.50 1.96
C THR A 229 26.60 -23.61 0.92
N VAL A 230 27.62 -23.52 0.08
CA VAL A 230 27.96 -24.56 -0.90
C VAL A 230 29.13 -25.39 -0.38
N MET A 231 28.92 -26.69 -0.26
CA MET A 231 29.93 -27.68 0.10
C MET A 231 30.41 -28.39 -1.15
N ALA A 232 31.68 -28.24 -1.51
CA ALA A 232 32.28 -28.94 -2.64
C ALA A 232 33.72 -29.32 -2.32
N ASP A 233 34.11 -30.54 -2.72
CA ASP A 233 35.50 -31.01 -2.65
C ASP A 233 36.13 -30.81 -1.24
N GLY A 234 35.33 -31.10 -0.20
CA GLY A 234 35.71 -30.99 1.22
C GLY A 234 35.77 -29.57 1.78
N ARG A 235 35.36 -28.54 1.01
CA ARG A 235 35.40 -27.13 1.42
C ARG A 235 34.00 -26.51 1.46
N ALA A 236 33.76 -25.70 2.48
CA ALA A 236 32.55 -24.89 2.62
C ALA A 236 32.78 -23.48 2.07
N ARG A 237 31.82 -22.95 1.29
CA ARG A 237 31.78 -21.55 0.85
C ARG A 237 30.39 -21.00 1.10
N THR A 238 30.29 -19.98 1.96
CA THR A 238 29.02 -19.27 2.18
C THR A 238 29.00 -18.01 1.32
N ILE A 239 27.94 -17.86 0.54
CA ILE A 239 27.70 -16.68 -0.31
C ILE A 239 26.37 -16.03 0.01
N ARG A 240 26.29 -14.72 -0.23
CA ARG A 240 25.01 -14.01 -0.35
C ARG A 240 24.63 -13.96 -1.82
N THR A 241 23.42 -14.35 -2.14
CA THR A 241 22.96 -14.52 -3.51
C THR A 241 21.48 -14.16 -3.64
N ASN A 242 21.08 -13.71 -4.82
CA ASN A 242 19.68 -13.56 -5.23
C ASN A 242 19.35 -14.50 -6.41
N ALA A 243 20.15 -15.57 -6.58
CA ALA A 243 19.99 -16.57 -7.63
C ALA A 243 18.57 -17.16 -7.66
N ALA A 244 18.07 -17.44 -8.86
CA ALA A 244 16.79 -18.09 -9.06
C ALA A 244 16.87 -19.61 -8.86
N THR A 245 18.07 -20.19 -8.99
CA THR A 245 18.27 -21.63 -8.92
C THR A 245 19.50 -21.99 -8.08
N VAL A 246 19.52 -23.21 -7.55
CA VAL A 246 20.67 -23.78 -6.86
C VAL A 246 21.89 -23.87 -7.77
N ALA A 247 21.71 -24.22 -9.05
CA ALA A 247 22.79 -24.24 -10.03
C ALA A 247 23.49 -22.88 -10.17
N GLU A 248 22.71 -21.80 -10.32
CA GLU A 248 23.22 -20.43 -10.39
C GLU A 248 23.93 -20.01 -9.09
N ALA A 249 23.40 -20.39 -7.92
CA ALA A 249 24.07 -20.14 -6.64
C ALA A 249 25.41 -20.88 -6.52
N VAL A 250 25.49 -22.14 -6.97
CA VAL A 250 26.72 -22.93 -6.98
C VAL A 250 27.76 -22.33 -7.92
N GLU A 251 27.34 -21.85 -9.10
CA GLU A 251 28.20 -21.14 -10.03
C GLU A 251 28.73 -19.82 -9.43
N GLN A 252 27.88 -19.03 -8.78
CA GLN A 252 28.29 -17.81 -8.07
C GLN A 252 29.25 -18.08 -6.91
N ALA A 253 29.18 -19.26 -6.28
CA ALA A 253 30.17 -19.71 -5.30
C ALA A 253 31.53 -20.11 -5.93
N GLY A 254 31.67 -19.95 -7.25
CA GLY A 254 32.87 -20.27 -8.01
C GLY A 254 33.09 -21.78 -8.17
N ILE A 255 32.00 -22.55 -8.25
CA ILE A 255 32.02 -24.00 -8.43
C ILE A 255 31.25 -24.33 -9.71
N THR A 256 31.94 -24.86 -10.71
CA THR A 256 31.30 -25.31 -11.96
C THR A 256 30.90 -26.78 -11.83
N LEU A 257 29.65 -27.08 -12.15
CA LEU A 257 29.16 -28.46 -12.31
C LEU A 257 29.53 -28.96 -13.71
N SER A 258 30.03 -30.19 -13.82
CA SER A 258 30.49 -30.78 -15.07
C SER A 258 29.99 -32.19 -15.28
N GLY A 259 29.76 -32.60 -16.54
CA GLY A 259 29.37 -33.98 -16.85
C GLY A 259 28.07 -34.37 -16.16
N MET A 260 28.15 -35.35 -15.26
CA MET A 260 27.02 -35.83 -14.46
C MET A 260 26.96 -35.22 -13.05
N ASP A 261 27.81 -34.23 -12.73
CA ASP A 261 27.78 -33.57 -11.43
C ASP A 261 26.39 -33.01 -11.12
N THR A 262 25.99 -33.14 -9.86
CA THR A 262 24.69 -32.66 -9.38
C THR A 262 24.82 -32.10 -7.97
N THR A 263 23.71 -31.68 -7.39
CA THR A 263 23.65 -31.11 -6.04
C THR A 263 22.75 -31.95 -5.14
N SER A 264 22.94 -31.84 -3.83
CA SER A 264 22.14 -32.55 -2.82
C SER A 264 20.64 -32.22 -2.87
N VAL A 265 20.29 -31.11 -3.52
CA VAL A 265 18.94 -30.71 -3.89
C VAL A 265 18.87 -30.52 -5.41
N PRO A 266 17.69 -30.53 -6.05
CA PRO A 266 17.60 -30.36 -7.50
C PRO A 266 18.29 -29.05 -7.96
N PRO A 267 19.18 -29.08 -8.98
CA PRO A 267 19.89 -27.88 -9.44
C PRO A 267 18.94 -26.74 -9.88
N GLY A 268 17.77 -27.07 -10.42
CA GLY A 268 16.73 -26.11 -10.79
C GLY A 268 15.81 -25.66 -9.66
N SER A 269 16.00 -26.15 -8.43
CA SER A 269 15.21 -25.70 -7.28
C SER A 269 15.64 -24.32 -6.79
N PHE A 270 14.73 -23.62 -6.13
CA PHE A 270 15.00 -22.30 -5.57
C PHE A 270 15.83 -22.41 -4.27
N PRO A 271 16.95 -21.66 -4.12
CA PRO A 271 17.74 -21.70 -2.90
C PRO A 271 17.00 -21.05 -1.72
N ARG A 272 17.14 -21.61 -0.51
CA ARG A 272 16.53 -21.09 0.72
C ARG A 272 17.57 -20.39 1.62
N GLU A 273 17.11 -19.49 2.49
CA GLU A 273 17.97 -18.85 3.49
C GLU A 273 18.65 -19.89 4.38
N GLY A 274 19.97 -19.74 4.57
CA GLY A 274 20.79 -20.64 5.38
C GLY A 274 20.95 -22.05 4.80
N GLN A 275 20.47 -22.31 3.58
CA GLN A 275 20.51 -23.66 3.00
C GLN A 275 21.95 -24.10 2.74
N THR A 276 22.26 -25.33 3.14
CA THR A 276 23.51 -26.00 2.74
C THR A 276 23.25 -26.87 1.51
N VAL A 277 24.02 -26.63 0.45
CA VAL A 277 23.99 -27.38 -0.82
C VAL A 277 25.31 -28.12 -0.96
N THR A 278 25.26 -29.45 -1.06
CA THR A 278 26.46 -30.26 -1.33
C THR A 278 26.56 -30.58 -2.81
N VAL A 279 27.73 -30.35 -3.41
CA VAL A 279 28.05 -30.73 -4.78
C VAL A 279 28.50 -32.19 -4.79
N LEU A 280 27.83 -32.98 -5.62
CA LEU A 280 28.06 -34.40 -5.81
C LEU A 280 28.82 -34.58 -7.13
N ARG A 281 30.10 -34.93 -7.04
CA ARG A 281 30.94 -35.22 -8.22
C ARG A 281 30.67 -36.63 -8.71
N ILE A 282 30.22 -36.78 -9.97
CA ILE A 282 29.89 -38.09 -10.55
C ILE A 282 30.86 -38.37 -11.70
N THR A 283 31.71 -39.37 -11.50
CA THR A 283 32.66 -39.85 -12.52
C THR A 283 32.27 -41.25 -12.96
N GLY A 284 32.11 -41.45 -14.26
CA GLY A 284 31.98 -42.78 -14.86
C GLY A 284 33.29 -43.18 -15.51
N SER A 285 33.77 -44.38 -15.22
CA SER A 285 34.87 -45.00 -15.97
C SER A 285 34.34 -46.18 -16.79
N ARG A 286 34.89 -46.37 -17.99
CA ARG A 286 34.67 -47.58 -18.78
C ARG A 286 35.84 -48.52 -18.54
N GLU A 287 35.60 -49.62 -17.87
CA GLU A 287 36.58 -50.69 -17.71
C GLU A 287 36.39 -51.71 -18.84
N VAL A 288 37.41 -51.90 -19.67
CA VAL A 288 37.44 -52.96 -20.68
C VAL A 288 38.16 -54.15 -20.05
N ARG A 289 37.47 -55.29 -19.95
CA ARG A 289 38.05 -56.55 -19.49
C ARG A 289 38.07 -57.54 -20.63
N GLU A 290 39.22 -58.17 -20.85
CA GLU A 290 39.33 -59.32 -21.72
C GLU A 290 38.83 -60.53 -20.96
N GLU A 291 37.68 -61.06 -21.39
CA GLU A 291 37.14 -62.32 -20.89
C GLU A 291 37.27 -63.37 -21.98
N GLN A 292 37.67 -64.58 -21.62
CA GLN A 292 37.70 -65.70 -22.55
C GLN A 292 36.26 -66.04 -22.94
N ILE A 293 35.93 -65.86 -24.21
CA ILE A 293 34.66 -66.32 -24.76
C ILE A 293 34.82 -67.82 -25.02
N PRO A 294 34.05 -68.70 -24.35
CA PRO A 294 34.13 -70.12 -24.63
C PRO A 294 33.76 -70.38 -26.10
N TYR A 295 34.46 -71.32 -26.72
CA TYR A 295 34.15 -71.71 -28.10
C TYR A 295 32.76 -72.35 -28.15
N ARG A 296 32.09 -72.21 -29.30
CA ARG A 296 30.82 -72.89 -29.53
C ARG A 296 31.09 -74.34 -29.89
N GLU A 297 30.66 -75.27 -29.04
CA GLU A 297 30.70 -76.70 -29.33
C GLU A 297 29.58 -77.08 -30.30
N GLN A 298 29.94 -77.77 -31.40
CA GLN A 298 29.00 -78.54 -32.21
C GLN A 298 29.43 -79.99 -32.19
N ARG A 299 28.54 -80.88 -31.75
CA ARG A 299 28.77 -82.32 -31.75
C ARG A 299 28.01 -82.95 -32.93
N SER A 300 28.71 -83.75 -33.71
CA SER A 300 28.12 -84.60 -34.75
C SER A 300 28.51 -86.05 -34.48
N GLU A 301 27.58 -86.98 -34.69
CA GLU A 301 27.90 -88.41 -34.61
C GLU A 301 28.70 -88.84 -35.83
N ASP A 302 29.79 -89.58 -35.61
CA ASP A 302 30.59 -90.22 -36.67
C ASP A 302 30.57 -91.74 -36.47
N ALA A 303 30.01 -92.45 -37.46
CA ALA A 303 29.88 -93.90 -37.44
C ALA A 303 31.21 -94.65 -37.56
N SER A 304 32.31 -93.95 -37.90
CA SER A 304 33.66 -94.51 -37.98
C SER A 304 34.39 -94.54 -36.63
N LEU A 305 33.87 -93.84 -35.60
CA LEU A 305 34.43 -93.82 -34.26
C LEU A 305 33.79 -94.88 -33.35
N PHE A 306 34.60 -95.50 -32.48
CA PHE A 306 34.09 -96.39 -31.45
C PHE A 306 33.25 -95.64 -30.42
N ARG A 307 32.22 -96.30 -29.89
CA ARG A 307 31.31 -95.72 -28.89
C ARG A 307 32.08 -95.29 -27.64
N GLY A 308 31.91 -94.03 -27.24
CA GLY A 308 32.58 -93.42 -26.09
C GLY A 308 33.83 -92.62 -26.43
N THR A 309 34.23 -92.57 -27.71
CA THR A 309 35.33 -91.73 -28.20
C THR A 309 34.79 -90.37 -28.65
N GLU A 310 35.40 -89.27 -28.17
CA GLU A 310 35.17 -87.90 -28.64
C GLU A 310 36.46 -87.37 -29.26
N VAL A 311 36.35 -86.77 -30.45
CA VAL A 311 37.47 -86.11 -31.14
C VAL A 311 37.07 -84.65 -31.30
N VAL A 312 37.96 -83.74 -30.87
CA VAL A 312 37.77 -82.29 -30.99
C VAL A 312 38.54 -81.81 -32.21
N GLU A 313 37.84 -81.21 -33.18
CA GLU A 313 38.41 -80.50 -34.34
C GLU A 313 38.48 -78.99 -34.11
#